data_AF-A0A7S1USG9-F1
#
_entry.id   AF-A0A7S1USG9-F1
#
_cell.length_a   1.000
_cell.length_b   1.000
_cell.length_c   1.000
_cell.angle_alpha   90.00
_cell.angle_beta   90.00
_cell.angle_gamma   90.00
#
_symmetry.space_group_name_H-M   'P 1'
#
loop_
_entity.id
_entity.type
_entity.pdbx_description
1 polymer ?
#
loop_
_entity_poly.entity_id
_entity_poly.type
_entity_poly.pdbx_seq_one_letter_code
_entity_poly.pdbx_strand_id
1 'polypeptide(L)'
;DKRLDLPLEVLDDFVAEAREVHRHNKWMNYALPLHRCRELGYHDRLFDLMDEKTLTKLEVRDYCALLFGTAHEDIPSPEDDWRGFMQYIEETQSMEKDQWDPIRKRPGPWINLRLLNKVYNGSFLGLGAKP
;
A
#
# COMPACT_ATOMS: atom_id res chain seq x y z
N ASP A 1 -9.17 2.82 34.56
CA ASP A 1 -10.28 2.85 33.59
C ASP A 1 -10.01 3.94 32.57
N LYS A 2 -9.45 3.58 31.40
CA LYS A 2 -9.05 4.52 30.35
C LYS A 2 -9.78 4.15 29.07
N ARG A 3 -10.98 4.71 28.95
CA ARG A 3 -11.80 4.93 27.73
C ARG A 3 -11.36 4.13 26.50
N LEU A 4 -11.93 2.93 26.39
CA LEU A 4 -11.98 2.13 25.16
C LEU A 4 -13.11 2.67 24.26
N ASP A 5 -13.02 3.94 23.87
CA ASP A 5 -13.77 4.41 22.72
C ASP A 5 -12.90 4.06 21.51
N LEU A 6 -12.88 2.77 21.10
CA LEU A 6 -12.38 2.45 19.76
C LEU A 6 -13.26 3.24 18.80
N PRO A 7 -12.71 4.18 18.01
CA PRO A 7 -13.52 4.89 17.04
C PRO A 7 -14.12 3.83 16.11
N LEU A 8 -15.44 3.66 16.17
CA LEU A 8 -16.16 2.76 15.30
C LEU A 8 -16.06 3.35 13.89
N GLU A 9 -15.15 2.80 13.10
CA GLU A 9 -15.01 3.15 11.70
C GLU A 9 -16.21 2.58 10.93
N VAL A 10 -16.93 3.47 10.24
CA VAL A 10 -18.03 3.06 9.35
C VAL A 10 -17.44 2.89 7.97
N LEU A 11 -17.17 1.64 7.60
CA LEU A 11 -16.65 1.28 6.28
C LEU A 11 -17.78 1.22 5.26
N ASP A 12 -17.52 1.74 4.07
CA ASP A 12 -18.37 1.54 2.90
C ASP A 12 -18.14 0.15 2.27
N ASP A 13 -18.83 -0.13 1.16
CA ASP A 13 -18.59 -1.36 0.42
C ASP A 13 -17.16 -1.44 -0.14
N PHE A 14 -16.64 -2.66 -0.25
CA PHE A 14 -15.29 -2.95 -0.75
C PHE A 14 -14.87 -2.16 -2.00
N VAL A 15 -15.78 -1.97 -2.95
CA VAL A 15 -15.47 -1.29 -4.22
C VAL A 15 -15.49 0.23 -4.04
N ALA A 16 -16.41 0.76 -3.23
CA ALA A 16 -16.42 2.18 -2.87
C ALA A 16 -15.13 2.57 -2.14
N GLU A 17 -14.76 1.84 -1.09
CA GLU A 17 -13.49 2.01 -0.35
C GLU A 17 -12.27 2.00 -1.28
N ALA A 18 -12.21 1.01 -2.18
CA ALA A 18 -11.12 0.92 -3.13
C ALA A 18 -11.06 2.14 -4.08
N ARG A 19 -12.20 2.76 -4.42
CA ARG A 19 -12.22 3.98 -5.24
C ARG A 19 -11.64 5.14 -4.48
N GLU A 20 -11.94 5.26 -3.19
CA GLU A 20 -11.40 6.30 -2.30
C GLU A 20 -9.88 6.23 -2.28
N VAL A 21 -9.34 5.06 -1.93
CA VAL A 21 -7.90 4.79 -1.95
C VAL A 21 -7.31 5.05 -3.32
N HIS A 22 -7.99 4.64 -4.41
CA HIS A 22 -7.50 4.89 -5.75
C HIS A 22 -7.47 6.38 -6.14
N ARG A 23 -8.33 7.24 -5.59
CA ARG A 23 -8.27 8.69 -5.87
C ARG A 23 -6.95 9.28 -5.38
N HIS A 24 -6.48 8.85 -4.22
CA HIS A 24 -5.30 9.41 -3.55
C HIS A 24 -4.00 8.64 -3.84
N ASN A 25 -4.08 7.31 -3.93
CA ASN A 25 -2.95 6.38 -4.02
C ASN A 25 -3.17 5.38 -5.16
N LYS A 26 -3.23 5.85 -6.41
CA LYS A 26 -3.47 5.05 -7.65
C LYS A 26 -2.55 3.84 -7.85
N TRP A 27 -1.39 3.88 -7.20
CA TRP A 27 -0.39 2.82 -7.22
C TRP A 27 -0.76 1.64 -6.31
N MET A 28 -1.62 1.86 -5.32
CA MET A 28 -2.06 0.84 -4.37
C MET A 28 -3.20 0.01 -4.96
N ASN A 29 -3.16 -1.30 -4.70
CA ASN A 29 -4.28 -2.21 -4.90
C ASN A 29 -4.96 -2.48 -3.56
N TYR A 30 -6.11 -1.84 -3.33
CA TYR A 30 -6.95 -2.11 -2.18
C TYR A 30 -7.68 -3.45 -2.38
N ALA A 31 -7.04 -4.53 -1.94
CA ALA A 31 -7.55 -5.88 -2.13
C ALA A 31 -8.40 -6.37 -0.96
N LEU A 32 -9.17 -7.43 -1.22
CA LEU A 32 -10.13 -7.99 -0.27
C LEU A 32 -9.53 -8.35 1.10
N PRO A 33 -8.31 -8.92 1.22
CA PRO A 33 -7.77 -9.23 2.55
C PRO A 33 -7.60 -7.98 3.43
N LEU A 34 -7.17 -6.86 2.86
CA LEU A 34 -7.01 -5.60 3.59
C LEU A 34 -8.37 -5.05 4.05
N HIS A 35 -9.38 -5.12 3.19
CA HIS A 35 -10.75 -4.75 3.55
C HIS A 35 -11.31 -5.64 4.68
N ARG A 36 -11.09 -6.96 4.61
CA ARG A 36 -11.51 -7.90 5.68
C ARG A 36 -10.81 -7.62 7.00
N CYS A 37 -9.54 -7.20 6.99
CA CYS A 37 -8.86 -6.79 8.21
C CYS A 37 -9.58 -5.61 8.86
N ARG A 38 -9.94 -4.56 8.10
CA ARG A 38 -10.70 -3.40 8.62
C ARG A 38 -12.07 -3.82 9.14
N GLU A 39 -12.83 -4.63 8.39
CA GLU A 39 -14.16 -5.13 8.83
C GLU A 39 -14.10 -5.96 10.13
N LEU A 40 -13.00 -6.68 10.37
CA LEU A 40 -12.78 -7.47 11.59
C LEU A 40 -12.26 -6.61 12.77
N GLY A 41 -12.16 -5.30 12.59
CA GLY A 41 -11.75 -4.34 13.61
C GLY A 41 -10.24 -4.19 13.77
N TYR A 42 -9.44 -4.62 12.78
CA TYR A 42 -8.02 -4.27 12.75
C TYR A 42 -7.88 -2.81 12.35
N HIS A 43 -7.33 -2.01 13.27
CA HIS A 43 -7.19 -0.57 13.11
C HIS A 43 -5.72 -0.19 13.11
N ASP A 44 -5.31 0.53 12.08
CA ASP A 44 -4.01 1.20 11.95
C ASP A 44 -4.26 2.57 11.34
N ARG A 45 -3.54 3.59 11.80
CA ARG A 45 -3.66 4.96 11.28
C ARG A 45 -3.47 5.03 9.76
N LEU A 46 -2.69 4.13 9.17
CA LEU A 46 -2.49 4.08 7.73
C LEU A 46 -3.79 3.83 6.94
N PHE A 47 -4.80 3.18 7.53
CA PHE A 47 -6.11 3.01 6.89
C PHE A 47 -6.85 4.33 6.70
N ASP A 48 -6.80 5.22 7.70
CA ASP A 48 -7.34 6.59 7.56
C ASP A 48 -6.54 7.38 6.51
N LEU A 49 -5.22 7.21 6.47
CA LEU A 49 -4.40 8.04 5.59
C LEU A 49 -4.51 7.62 4.11
N MET A 50 -4.78 6.34 3.82
CA MET A 50 -4.75 5.81 2.46
C MET A 50 -5.95 6.26 1.60
N ASP A 51 -7.11 6.55 2.21
CA ASP A 51 -8.31 7.06 1.54
C ASP A 51 -8.49 8.59 1.70
N GLU A 52 -7.82 9.24 2.65
CA GLU A 52 -7.87 10.70 2.82
C GLU A 52 -6.83 11.48 1.99
N LYS A 53 -5.61 10.94 1.83
CA LYS A 53 -4.50 11.69 1.20
C LYS A 53 -3.51 10.83 0.45
N THR A 54 -2.74 11.47 -0.44
CA THR A 54 -1.56 10.81 -1.01
C THR A 54 -0.54 10.61 0.09
N LEU A 55 -0.11 9.36 0.28
CA LEU A 55 0.90 9.04 1.31
C LEU A 55 2.22 9.73 1.00
N THR A 56 2.95 10.12 2.03
CA THR A 56 4.36 10.54 1.93
C THR A 56 5.24 9.32 1.71
N LYS A 57 6.49 9.51 1.25
CA LYS A 57 7.41 8.38 1.04
C LYS A 57 7.61 7.53 2.30
N LEU A 58 7.73 8.18 3.47
CA LEU A 58 7.86 7.45 4.75
C LEU A 58 6.59 6.66 5.08
N GLU A 59 5.40 7.23 4.87
CA GLU A 59 4.14 6.49 5.06
C GLU A 59 3.97 5.33 4.04
N VAL A 60 4.57 5.42 2.84
CA VAL A 60 4.63 4.29 1.90
C VAL A 60 5.52 3.17 2.47
N ARG A 61 6.62 3.51 3.14
CA ARG A 61 7.46 2.51 3.84
C ARG A 61 6.70 1.86 5.00
N ASP A 62 5.99 2.66 5.79
CA ASP A 62 5.13 2.14 6.88
C ASP A 62 4.05 1.20 6.32
N TYR A 63 3.41 1.58 5.20
CA TYR A 63 2.46 0.73 4.50
C TYR A 63 3.08 -0.60 4.03
N CYS A 64 4.31 -0.59 3.52
CA CYS A 64 5.01 -1.81 3.14
C CYS A 64 5.31 -2.71 4.35
N ALA A 65 5.68 -2.14 5.49
CA ALA A 65 5.90 -2.89 6.73
C ALA A 65 4.61 -3.58 7.19
N LEU A 66 3.50 -2.84 7.20
CA LEU A 66 2.18 -3.37 7.56
C LEU A 66 1.72 -4.46 6.58
N LEU A 67 1.88 -4.23 5.28
CA LEU A 67 1.38 -5.12 4.23
C LEU A 67 2.15 -6.45 4.17
N PHE A 68 3.48 -6.39 4.26
CA PHE A 68 4.33 -7.58 4.14
C PHE A 68 4.68 -8.21 5.50
N GLY A 69 4.27 -7.59 6.61
CA GLY A 69 4.57 -8.08 7.96
C GLY A 69 6.06 -8.03 8.31
N THR A 70 6.80 -7.08 7.73
CA THR A 70 8.24 -6.90 7.93
C THR A 70 8.53 -5.75 8.88
N ALA A 71 9.60 -5.83 9.67
CA ALA A 71 9.98 -4.74 10.56
C ALA A 71 10.37 -3.49 9.74
N HIS A 72 10.02 -2.30 10.24
CA HIS A 72 10.23 -1.06 9.51
C HIS A 72 11.73 -0.83 9.19
N GLU A 73 12.60 -1.18 10.14
CA GLU A 73 14.07 -1.12 10.03
C GLU A 73 14.66 -2.00 8.92
N ASP A 74 13.99 -3.08 8.53
CA ASP A 74 14.45 -3.98 7.46
C ASP A 74 14.15 -3.43 6.07
N ILE A 75 13.30 -2.40 5.97
CA ILE A 75 12.91 -1.77 4.72
C ILE A 75 13.85 -0.59 4.43
N PRO A 76 14.46 -0.48 3.23
CA PRO A 76 15.27 0.69 2.87
C PRO A 76 14.49 2.00 3.01
N SER A 77 15.17 3.06 3.47
CA SER A 77 14.55 4.38 3.57
C SER A 77 14.31 4.98 2.17
N PRO A 78 13.06 5.30 1.78
CA PRO A 78 12.77 5.86 0.46
C PRO A 78 13.22 7.32 0.27
N GLU A 79 13.57 8.01 1.36
CA GLU A 79 14.17 9.35 1.28
C GLU A 79 15.67 9.29 0.98
N ASP A 80 16.36 8.25 1.48
CA ASP A 80 17.80 8.08 1.32
C ASP A 80 18.16 7.25 0.08
N ASP A 81 17.41 6.16 -0.19
CA ASP A 81 17.62 5.26 -1.31
C ASP A 81 16.29 4.80 -1.93
N TRP A 82 15.74 5.63 -2.81
CA TRP A 82 14.52 5.30 -3.55
C TRP A 82 14.68 4.05 -4.44
N ARG A 83 15.85 3.83 -5.02
CA ARG A 83 16.05 2.69 -5.93
C ARG A 83 16.10 1.38 -5.15
N GLY A 84 16.84 1.34 -4.05
CA GLY A 84 16.87 0.18 -3.15
C GLY A 84 15.50 -0.10 -2.55
N PHE A 85 14.74 0.94 -2.18
CA PHE A 85 13.36 0.79 -1.73
C PHE A 85 12.44 0.16 -2.80
N MET A 86 12.51 0.64 -4.04
CA MET A 86 11.74 0.09 -5.16
C MET A 86 12.10 -1.37 -5.44
N GLN A 87 13.39 -1.71 -5.40
CA GLN A 87 13.88 -3.08 -5.58
C GLN A 87 13.39 -3.99 -4.43
N TYR A 88 13.43 -3.52 -3.20
CA TYR A 88 12.92 -4.25 -2.04
C TYR A 88 11.43 -4.59 -2.20
N ILE A 89 10.60 -3.65 -2.65
CA ILE A 89 9.17 -3.90 -2.88
C ILE A 89 8.99 -4.93 -4.01
N GLU A 90 9.75 -4.80 -5.10
CA GLU A 90 9.69 -5.75 -6.23
C GLU A 90 10.02 -7.18 -5.78
N GLU A 91 11.12 -7.36 -5.05
CA GLU A 91 11.55 -8.66 -4.54
C GLU A 91 10.54 -9.23 -3.53
N THR A 92 10.12 -8.43 -2.55
CA THR A 92 9.17 -8.86 -1.51
C THR A 92 7.83 -9.25 -2.12
N GLN A 93 7.30 -8.43 -3.01
CA GLN A 93 6.01 -8.70 -3.67
C GLN A 93 6.07 -9.85 -4.66
N SER A 94 7.23 -10.15 -5.27
CA SER A 94 7.35 -11.29 -6.20
C SER A 94 7.11 -12.65 -5.52
N MET A 95 7.23 -12.71 -4.19
CA MET A 95 6.91 -13.88 -3.38
C MET A 95 5.42 -13.98 -3.04
N GLU A 96 4.66 -12.90 -3.25
CA GLU A 96 3.24 -12.84 -2.97
C GLU A 96 2.40 -13.27 -4.17
N LYS A 97 1.20 -13.79 -3.90
CA LYS A 97 0.22 -14.05 -4.95
C LYS A 97 -0.44 -12.74 -5.38
N ASP A 98 -0.72 -12.64 -6.68
CA ASP A 98 -1.58 -11.59 -7.21
C ASP A 98 -2.93 -11.56 -6.48
N GLN A 99 -3.39 -10.35 -6.19
CA GLN A 99 -4.66 -10.07 -5.54
C GLN A 99 -5.68 -9.49 -6.51
N TRP A 100 -6.95 -9.76 -6.27
CA TRP A 100 -8.02 -9.15 -7.06
C TRP A 100 -8.05 -7.63 -6.85
N ASP A 101 -7.85 -6.87 -7.93
CA ASP A 101 -7.97 -5.43 -7.94
C ASP A 101 -9.41 -5.01 -8.33
N PRO A 102 -10.19 -4.44 -7.39
CA PRO A 102 -11.59 -4.08 -7.66
C PRO A 102 -11.76 -2.90 -8.64
N ILE A 103 -10.72 -2.08 -8.81
CA ILE A 103 -10.73 -0.94 -9.73
C ILE A 103 -10.40 -1.38 -11.14
N ARG A 104 -9.35 -2.21 -11.29
CA ARG A 104 -8.89 -2.72 -12.58
C ARG A 104 -9.63 -3.99 -13.03
N LYS A 105 -10.40 -4.61 -12.12
CA LYS A 105 -11.20 -5.83 -12.33
C LYS A 105 -10.38 -7.01 -12.86
N ARG A 106 -9.21 -7.23 -12.28
CA ARG A 106 -8.31 -8.35 -12.61
C ARG A 106 -7.34 -8.63 -11.45
N PRO A 107 -6.77 -9.83 -11.37
CA PRO A 107 -5.64 -10.08 -10.48
C PRO A 107 -4.45 -9.17 -10.82
N GLY A 108 -3.71 -8.75 -9.80
CA GLY A 108 -2.46 -8.03 -9.95
C GLY A 108 -1.74 -7.83 -8.62
N PRO A 109 -0.57 -7.18 -8.64
CA PRO A 109 0.22 -6.97 -7.44
C PRO A 109 -0.49 -6.06 -6.43
N TRP A 110 -0.04 -6.10 -5.19
CA TRP A 110 -0.46 -5.14 -4.15
C TRP A 110 -0.05 -3.70 -4.47
N ILE A 111 1.10 -3.52 -5.13
CA ILE A 111 1.74 -2.23 -5.39
C ILE A 111 2.15 -2.17 -6.85
N ASN A 112 1.56 -1.24 -7.60
CA ASN A 112 1.98 -0.96 -8.97
C ASN A 112 3.23 -0.09 -8.96
N LEU A 113 4.41 -0.72 -9.01
CA LEU A 113 5.72 -0.06 -8.96
C LEU A 113 5.89 1.04 -10.02
N ARG A 114 5.34 0.84 -11.23
CA ARG A 114 5.40 1.86 -12.28
C ARG A 114 4.67 3.14 -11.87
N LEU A 115 3.47 3.00 -11.31
CA LEU A 115 2.67 4.14 -10.84
C LEU A 115 3.27 4.74 -9.57
N LEU A 116 3.76 3.92 -8.65
CA LEU A 116 4.42 4.39 -7.42
C LEU A 116 5.59 5.30 -7.79
N ASN A 117 6.51 4.81 -8.63
CA ASN A 117 7.66 5.57 -9.08
C ASN A 117 7.26 6.83 -9.87
N LYS A 118 6.18 6.78 -10.65
CA LYS A 118 5.66 7.97 -11.35
C LYS A 118 5.19 9.05 -10.36
N VAL A 119 4.52 8.67 -9.27
CA VAL A 119 4.00 9.60 -8.25
C VAL A 119 5.14 10.26 -7.48
N TYR A 120 6.16 9.50 -7.07
CA TYR A 120 7.20 10.00 -6.16
C TYR A 120 8.53 10.42 -6.82
N ASN A 121 8.78 10.01 -8.07
CA ASN A 121 10.05 10.27 -8.76
C ASN A 121 9.91 10.66 -10.25
N GLY A 122 8.68 10.92 -10.73
CA GLY A 122 8.42 11.59 -12.01
C GLY A 122 8.63 10.79 -13.31
N SER A 123 9.39 9.67 -13.33
CA SER A 123 9.55 8.81 -14.52
C SER A 123 10.13 7.42 -14.22
N PHE A 124 9.54 6.36 -14.81
CA PHE A 124 10.01 4.97 -14.74
C PHE A 124 11.18 4.76 -15.72
N LEU A 125 12.41 4.92 -15.23
CA LEU A 125 13.56 4.23 -15.80
C LEU A 125 13.50 2.80 -15.28
N GLY A 126 13.14 1.86 -16.14
CA GLY A 126 12.98 0.45 -15.79
C GLY A 126 14.19 -0.04 -14.98
N LEU A 127 13.91 -0.68 -13.85
CA LEU A 127 14.91 -1.46 -13.14
C LEU A 127 15.43 -2.48 -14.15
N GLY A 128 16.69 -2.30 -14.56
CA GLY A 128 17.29 -3.04 -15.65
C GLY A 128 17.20 -4.54 -15.37
N ALA A 129 16.65 -5.27 -16.34
CA ALA A 129 16.89 -6.69 -16.46
C ALA A 129 18.41 -6.92 -16.34
N LYS A 130 18.83 -7.66 -15.31
CA LYS A 130 20.19 -8.18 -15.27
C LYS A 130 20.32 -9.27 -16.35
N PRO A 131 21.51 -9.41 -16.98
CA PRO A 131 21.78 -10.35 -18.05
C PRO A 131 21.61 -11.82 -17.64
#